data_AF-A0A2L2Z257-F1
#
_entry.id   AF-A0A2L2Z257-F1
#
_cell.length_a   1.000
_cell.length_b   1.000
_cell.length_c   1.000
_cell.angle_alpha   90.00
_cell.angle_beta   90.00
_cell.angle_gamma   90.00
#
_symmetry.space_group_name_H-M   'P 1'
#
loop_
_entity.id
_entity.type
_entity.pdbx_description
1 polymer ?
#
loop_
_entity_poly.entity_id
_entity_poly.type
_entity_poly.pdbx_seq_one_letter_code
_entity_poly.pdbx_strand_id
1 'polypeptide(L)'
;GLMKGDEIMVINGAIVSDLDMMYIESVLQEEQSLCMMMRSSRTEPPDLASAMRTTTDDYIESLVCPPPPGDSVISEDMIGKLIVPSPMWCKEG
;
A
#
# COMPACT_ATOMS: atom_id res chain seq x y z
N GLY A 1 -2.25 -31.36 5.78
CA GLY A 1 -1.54 -30.61 6.83
C GLY A 1 -0.46 -29.77 6.16
N LEU A 2 -0.17 -28.59 6.71
CA LEU A 2 0.77 -27.63 6.14
C LEU A 2 2.19 -28.22 6.03
N MET A 3 2.82 -28.09 4.87
CA MET A 3 4.18 -28.54 4.59
C MET A 3 5.16 -27.37 4.55
N LYS A 4 6.45 -27.70 4.63
CA LYS A 4 7.52 -26.73 4.47
C LYS A 4 7.48 -26.18 3.05
N GLY A 5 7.50 -24.86 2.93
CA GLY A 5 7.46 -24.16 1.65
C GLY A 5 6.06 -23.82 1.15
N ASP A 6 5.00 -24.28 1.83
CA ASP A 6 3.63 -23.89 1.48
C ASP A 6 3.43 -22.37 1.63
N GLU A 7 2.60 -21.82 0.75
CA GLU A 7 2.14 -20.45 0.82
C GLU A 7 0.70 -20.41 1.33
N ILE A 8 0.47 -19.59 2.35
CA ILE A 8 -0.78 -19.50 3.08
C ILE A 8 -1.38 -18.14 2.79
N MET A 9 -2.57 -18.14 2.19
CA MET A 9 -3.35 -16.93 2.00
C MET A 9 -4.24 -16.69 3.22
N VAL A 10 -4.27 -15.45 3.69
CA VAL A 10 -5.10 -14.99 4.80
C VAL A 10 -5.93 -13.80 4.32
N ILE A 11 -7.23 -13.82 4.57
CA ILE A 11 -8.16 -12.73 4.26
C ILE A 11 -8.81 -12.28 5.57
N ASN A 12 -8.70 -10.99 5.90
CA ASN A 12 -9.26 -10.39 7.13
C ASN A 12 -8.92 -11.15 8.41
N GLY A 13 -7.72 -11.74 8.46
CA GLY A 13 -7.23 -12.52 9.60
C GLY A 13 -7.62 -14.01 9.60
N ALA A 14 -8.43 -14.48 8.66
CA ALA A 14 -8.81 -15.88 8.51
C ALA A 14 -8.01 -16.60 7.41
N ILE A 15 -7.62 -17.86 7.65
CA ILE A 15 -6.91 -18.67 6.66
C ILE A 15 -7.89 -19.11 5.57
N VAL A 16 -7.54 -18.85 4.31
CA VAL A 16 -8.45 -19.08 3.18
C VAL A 16 -8.82 -20.54 2.99
N SER A 17 -7.93 -21.49 3.31
CA SER A 17 -8.23 -22.93 3.23
C SER A 17 -9.38 -23.37 4.13
N ASP A 18 -9.70 -22.59 5.16
CA ASP A 18 -10.72 -22.91 6.16
C ASP A 18 -12.03 -22.17 5.88
N LEU A 19 -12.08 -21.34 4.83
CA LEU A 19 -13.22 -20.53 4.45
C LEU A 19 -14.03 -21.20 3.34
N ASP A 20 -15.35 -21.06 3.43
CA ASP A 20 -16.24 -21.44 2.35
C ASP A 20 -16.11 -20.48 1.17
N MET A 21 -16.16 -21.00 -0.06
CA MET A 21 -16.04 -20.21 -1.29
C MET A 21 -17.09 -19.10 -1.37
N MET A 22 -18.33 -19.36 -0.94
CA MET A 22 -19.40 -18.36 -0.91
C MET A 22 -19.08 -17.19 0.05
N TYR A 23 -18.44 -17.48 1.18
CA TYR A 23 -17.99 -16.44 2.11
C TYR A 23 -16.89 -15.59 1.47
N ILE A 24 -15.92 -16.22 0.79
CA ILE A 24 -14.88 -15.50 0.05
C ILE A 24 -15.49 -14.59 -1.02
N GLU A 25 -16.43 -15.11 -1.82
CA GLU A 25 -17.15 -14.33 -2.83
C GLU A 25 -17.89 -13.13 -2.22
N SER A 26 -18.59 -13.34 -1.09
CA SER A 26 -19.28 -12.24 -0.39
C SER A 26 -18.31 -11.18 0.13
N VAL A 27 -17.18 -11.58 0.72
CA VAL A 27 -16.16 -10.65 1.24
C VAL A 27 -15.55 -9.83 0.10
N LEU A 28 -15.29 -10.46 -1.05
CA LEU A 28 -14.72 -9.78 -2.22
C LEU A 28 -15.71 -8.81 -2.90
N GLN A 29 -17.01 -9.06 -2.80
CA GLN A 29 -18.04 -8.26 -3.47
C GLN A 29 -18.70 -7.20 -2.57
N GLU A 30 -18.78 -7.43 -1.25
CA GLU A 30 -19.66 -6.64 -0.37
C GLU A 30 -18.92 -5.78 0.67
N GLU A 31 -17.62 -5.97 0.93
CA GLU A 31 -16.91 -5.20 1.95
C GLU A 31 -16.30 -3.87 1.45
N GLN A 32 -16.36 -2.83 2.30
CA GLN A 32 -15.69 -1.54 2.09
C GLN A 32 -14.16 -1.61 2.24
N SER A 33 -13.62 -2.67 2.88
CA SER A 33 -12.18 -2.83 3.08
C SER A 33 -11.75 -4.31 3.10
N LEU A 34 -10.85 -4.68 2.19
CA LEU A 34 -10.29 -6.02 2.07
C LEU A 34 -8.82 -6.03 2.51
N CYS A 35 -8.47 -6.86 3.50
CA CYS A 35 -7.07 -7.10 3.89
C CYS A 35 -6.64 -8.51 3.48
N MET A 36 -5.65 -8.60 2.58
CA MET A 36 -5.07 -9.86 2.16
C MET A 36 -3.60 -9.95 2.60
N MET A 37 -3.19 -11.12 3.09
CA MET A 37 -1.82 -11.40 3.49
C MET A 37 -1.37 -12.77 2.97
N MET A 38 -0.20 -12.80 2.35
CA MET A 38 0.52 -14.03 2.01
C MET A 38 1.55 -14.34 3.10
N ARG A 39 1.49 -15.54 3.66
CA ARG A 39 2.46 -16.05 4.65
C ARG A 39 3.18 -17.25 4.07
N SER A 40 4.49 -17.29 4.24
CA SER A 40 5.31 -18.43 3.81
C SER A 40 5.57 -19.38 4.99
N SER A 41 5.40 -20.68 4.76
CA SER A 41 5.75 -21.77 5.70
C SER A 41 7.23 -22.19 5.56
N ARG A 42 8.12 -21.22 5.31
CA ARG A 42 9.57 -21.46 5.27
C ARG A 42 10.13 -21.60 6.68
N THR A 43 11.01 -22.58 6.85
CA THR A 43 11.75 -22.78 8.11
C THR A 43 13.14 -22.13 8.08
N GLU A 44 13.66 -21.88 6.87
CA GLU A 44 14.89 -21.09 6.69
C GLU A 44 14.57 -19.60 6.66
N PRO A 45 15.46 -18.76 7.20
CA PRO A 45 15.38 -17.33 6.93
C PRO A 45 15.40 -17.09 5.41
N PRO A 46 14.73 -16.03 4.92
CA PRO A 46 14.90 -15.62 3.53
C PRO A 46 16.40 -15.51 3.24
N ASP A 47 16.87 -16.05 2.11
CA ASP A 47 18.27 -15.88 1.71
C ASP A 47 18.51 -14.40 1.39
N LEU A 48 18.90 -13.67 2.43
CA LEU A 48 19.07 -12.24 2.39
C LEU A 48 20.20 -11.84 1.43
N ALA A 49 21.20 -12.72 1.23
CA ALA A 49 22.30 -12.46 0.29
C ALA A 49 21.85 -12.54 -1.17
N SER A 50 20.95 -13.48 -1.50
CA SER A 50 20.31 -13.57 -2.83
C SER A 50 19.22 -12.52 -3.01
N ALA A 51 18.47 -12.17 -1.97
CA ALA A 51 17.37 -11.21 -2.05
C ALA A 51 17.87 -9.75 -2.15
N MET A 52 18.91 -9.38 -1.40
CA MET A 52 19.39 -7.99 -1.33
C MET A 52 20.17 -7.51 -2.55
N ARG A 53 20.69 -8.39 -3.40
CA ARG A 53 21.63 -7.98 -4.47
C ARG A 53 20.99 -7.76 -5.83
N THR A 54 19.76 -8.22 -6.04
CA THR A 54 19.15 -8.19 -7.38
C THR A 54 17.65 -8.01 -7.32
N THR A 55 16.97 -8.56 -6.31
CA THR A 55 15.51 -8.43 -6.22
C THR A 55 15.09 -7.18 -5.47
N THR A 56 15.74 -6.79 -4.37
CA THR A 56 15.27 -5.65 -3.57
C THR A 56 15.28 -4.33 -4.33
N ASP A 57 16.35 -3.97 -5.02
CA ASP A 57 16.41 -2.66 -5.70
C ASP A 57 15.50 -2.63 -6.94
N ASP A 58 15.53 -3.66 -7.78
CA ASP A 58 14.65 -3.77 -8.97
C ASP A 58 13.15 -3.88 -8.58
N TYR A 59 12.85 -4.61 -7.49
CA TYR A 59 11.49 -4.74 -6.97
C TYR A 59 11.03 -3.44 -6.31
N ILE A 60 11.89 -2.76 -5.55
CA ILE A 60 11.59 -1.43 -5.00
C ILE A 60 11.31 -0.46 -6.14
N GLU A 61 12.16 -0.37 -7.16
CA GLU A 61 11.94 0.49 -8.34
C GLU A 61 10.61 0.18 -9.03
N SER A 62 10.20 -1.10 -9.10
CA SER A 62 8.91 -1.50 -9.66
C SER A 62 7.70 -1.18 -8.78
N LEU A 63 7.91 -1.04 -7.46
CA LEU A 63 6.89 -0.69 -6.47
C LEU A 63 6.78 0.82 -6.22
N VAL A 64 7.76 1.62 -6.64
CA VAL A 64 7.65 3.08 -6.60
C VAL A 64 6.69 3.51 -7.69
N CYS A 65 5.57 4.14 -7.31
CA CYS A 65 4.70 4.76 -8.31
C CYS A 65 5.53 5.75 -9.14
N PRO A 66 5.38 5.76 -10.48
CA PRO A 66 5.95 6.85 -11.26
C PRO A 66 5.46 8.17 -10.63
N PRO A 67 6.32 9.19 -10.49
CA PRO A 67 5.87 10.49 -10.01
C PRO A 67 4.63 10.87 -10.83
N PRO A 68 3.55 11.35 -10.18
CA PRO A 68 2.32 11.69 -10.90
C PRO A 68 2.68 12.55 -12.11
N PRO A 69 2.08 12.30 -13.29
CA PRO A 69 2.46 12.96 -14.53
C PRO A 69 2.36 14.47 -14.33
N GLY A 70 3.54 15.08 -14.13
CA GLY A 70 3.76 16.50 -13.86
C GLY A 70 2.65 17.18 -13.08
N ASP A 71 2.79 17.29 -11.75
CA ASP A 71 2.42 18.56 -11.16
C ASP A 71 3.26 19.60 -11.88
N SER A 72 2.63 20.35 -12.79
CA SER A 72 3.24 21.54 -13.37
C SER A 72 3.80 22.32 -12.20
N VAL A 73 5.13 22.49 -12.14
CA VAL A 73 5.81 23.26 -11.11
C VAL A 73 4.97 24.52 -10.88
N ILE A 74 4.33 24.62 -9.71
CA ILE A 74 3.45 25.76 -9.44
C ILE A 74 4.33 27.00 -9.58
N SER A 75 4.05 27.83 -10.58
CA SER A 75 4.83 29.03 -10.80
C SER A 75 4.65 29.98 -9.63
N GLU A 76 5.67 30.80 -9.35
CA GLU A 76 5.61 31.81 -8.29
C GLU A 76 4.37 32.74 -8.44
N ASP A 77 3.97 32.98 -9.69
CA ASP A 77 2.74 33.71 -10.04
C ASP A 77 1.45 32.98 -9.62
N MET A 78 1.40 31.65 -9.71
CA MET A 78 0.27 30.85 -9.25
C MET A 78 0.21 30.83 -7.72
N ILE A 79 1.36 30.74 -7.05
CA ILE A 79 1.44 30.84 -5.58
C ILE A 79 0.86 32.17 -5.10
N GLY A 80 1.22 33.28 -5.75
CA GLY A 80 0.69 34.61 -5.43
C GLY A 80 -0.84 34.71 -5.48
N LYS A 81 -1.50 33.96 -6.37
CA LYS A 81 -2.97 33.94 -6.49
C LYS A 81 -3.67 33.09 -5.41
N LEU A 82 -2.95 32.22 -4.72
CA LEU A 82 -3.48 31.36 -3.67
C LEU A 82 -3.32 31.98 -2.26
N ILE A 83 -2.55 33.06 -2.12
CA ILE A 83 -2.37 33.76 -0.86
C ILE A 83 -3.65 34.53 -0.52
N VAL A 84 -4.37 34.08 0.50
CA VAL A 84 -5.48 34.82 1.09
C VAL A 84 -4.89 35.91 2.00
N PRO A 85 -5.22 37.19 1.81
CA PRO A 85 -4.72 38.25 2.68
C PRO A 85 -5.20 38.01 4.11
N SER A 86 -4.34 38.33 5.08
CA SER A 86 -4.67 38.21 6.51
C SER A 86 -5.97 38.98 6.78
N PRO A 87 -6.96 38.36 7.44
CA PRO A 87 -8.17 39.08 7.83
C PRO A 87 -7.75 40.28 8.67
N MET A 88 -8.16 41.48 8.24
CA MET A 88 -7.89 42.72 8.96
C MET A 88 -8.52 42.59 10.34
N TRP A 89 -7.71 42.30 11.36
CA TRP A 89 -8.15 42.38 12.74
C TRP A 89 -8.34 43.87 13.03
N CYS A 90 -9.56 44.37 12.78
CA CYS A 90 -10.00 45.67 13.27
C CYS A 90 -9.88 45.63 14.79
N LYS A 91 -8.81 46.20 15.34
CA LYS A 91 -8.84 46.70 16.71
C LYS A 91 -9.78 47.90 16.69
N GLU A 92 -11.04 47.64 17.00
CA GLU A 92 -11.98 48.66 17.44
C GLU A 92 -11.35 49.34 18.66
N GLY A 93 -11.12 50.64 18.54
CA GLY A 93 -10.48 51.48 19.56
C GLY A 93 -11.41 51.81 20.72
#